data_AF-A0A0P0YQ89-F1
#
_entry.id   AF-A0A0P0YQ89-F1
#
_cell.length_a   1.000
_cell.length_b   1.000
_cell.length_c   1.000
_cell.angle_alpha   90.00
_cell.angle_beta   90.00
_cell.angle_gamma   90.00
#
_symmetry.space_group_name_H-M   'P 1'
#
loop_
_entity.id
_entity.type
_entity.pdbx_description
1 polymer ?
#
loop_
_entity_poly.entity_id
_entity_poly.type
_entity_poly.pdbx_seq_one_letter_code
_entity_poly.pdbx_strand_id
1 'polypeptide(L)'
;MEKQISYVLGASMMFSRAALEKVGLLCEDYFLYYEEVDICNRLKKSGFELGVASKSIVYHKEGASTDYGKSDVADYCSVRNRILIAKKFYPSYILTVKLSLLGVIFNRLKRREFKRALNYIKFFNL
;
A
#
# COMPACT_ATOMS: atom_id res chain seq x y z
N MET A 1 -24.40 -1.03 11.49
CA MET A 1 -23.06 -1.56 11.17
C MET A 1 -22.52 -0.78 9.99
N GLU A 2 -21.56 0.09 10.23
CA GLU A 2 -20.85 0.77 9.13
C GLU A 2 -20.16 -0.29 8.27
N LYS A 3 -20.15 -0.03 6.95
CA LYS A 3 -19.59 -0.89 5.89
C LYS A 3 -18.29 -1.58 6.32
N GLN A 4 -18.09 -2.83 5.93
CA GLN A 4 -16.83 -3.55 6.20
C GLN A 4 -15.65 -2.80 5.55
N ILE A 5 -14.87 -2.07 6.38
CA ILE A 5 -13.73 -1.27 5.92
C ILE A 5 -12.55 -2.19 5.63
N SER A 6 -11.93 -2.01 4.46
CA SER A 6 -10.76 -2.81 4.08
C SER A 6 -9.46 -2.32 4.74
N TYR A 7 -9.29 -1.01 4.86
CA TYR A 7 -8.16 -0.37 5.54
C TYR A 7 -8.51 1.10 5.87
N VAL A 8 -7.72 1.72 6.76
CA VAL A 8 -7.82 3.14 7.13
C VAL A 8 -6.58 3.86 6.58
N LEU A 9 -6.72 5.14 6.22
CA LEU A 9 -5.62 5.95 5.68
C LEU A 9 -4.62 6.35 6.77
N GLY A 10 -3.34 6.03 6.56
CA GLY A 10 -2.25 6.30 7.51
C GLY A 10 -2.13 7.76 7.98
N ALA A 11 -2.58 8.73 7.17
CA ALA A 11 -2.53 10.16 7.50
C ALA A 11 -3.34 10.53 8.76
N SER A 12 -4.34 9.72 9.15
CA SER A 12 -5.14 9.93 10.35
C SER A 12 -5.60 8.58 10.91
N MET A 13 -4.65 7.84 11.50
CA MET A 13 -4.91 6.57 12.17
C MET A 13 -4.63 6.66 13.66
N MET A 14 -5.46 5.97 14.44
CA MET A 14 -5.25 5.75 15.85
C MET A 14 -5.40 4.26 16.13
N PHE A 15 -4.60 3.77 17.08
CA PHE A 15 -4.61 2.37 17.50
C PHE A 15 -4.84 2.31 19.00
N SER A 16 -5.55 1.28 19.46
CA SER A 16 -5.52 0.94 20.89
C SER A 16 -4.16 0.35 21.22
N ARG A 17 -3.71 0.55 22.47
CA ARG A 17 -2.47 -0.05 22.96
C ARG A 17 -2.49 -1.58 22.80
N ALA A 18 -3.59 -2.22 23.18
CA ALA A 18 -3.76 -3.67 23.06
C ALA A 18 -3.64 -4.17 21.62
N ALA A 19 -4.09 -3.38 20.64
CA ALA A 19 -3.93 -3.72 19.22
C ALA A 19 -2.44 -3.75 18.82
N LEU A 20 -1.68 -2.69 19.15
CA LEU A 20 -0.25 -2.62 18.83
C LEU A 20 0.59 -3.66 19.59
N GLU A 21 0.28 -3.94 20.86
CA GLU A 21 0.93 -5.00 21.63
C GLU A 21 0.67 -6.38 21.01
N LYS A 22 -0.51 -6.59 20.40
CA LYS A 22 -0.87 -7.87 19.77
C LYS A 22 -0.25 -8.05 18.39
N VAL A 23 -0.28 -7.02 17.53
CA VAL A 23 0.12 -7.18 16.12
C VAL A 23 1.49 -6.60 15.79
N GLY A 24 2.04 -5.75 16.64
CA GLY A 24 3.28 -4.99 16.40
C GLY A 24 3.04 -3.69 15.62
N LEU A 25 4.12 -2.95 15.38
CA LEU A 25 4.11 -1.64 14.69
C LEU A 25 3.91 -1.77 13.18
N LEU A 26 4.03 -0.65 12.45
CA LEU A 26 4.08 -0.64 10.99
C LEU A 26 5.27 -1.47 10.48
N CYS A 27 5.09 -2.15 9.35
CA CYS A 27 6.09 -3.05 8.82
C CYS A 27 7.13 -2.27 8.01
N GLU A 28 8.39 -2.29 8.45
CA GLU A 28 9.50 -1.52 7.88
C GLU A 28 9.92 -1.98 6.47
N ASP A 29 9.48 -3.17 6.03
CA ASP A 29 9.67 -3.63 4.65
C ASP A 29 9.02 -2.68 3.63
N TYR A 30 8.00 -1.93 4.07
CA TYR A 30 7.31 -0.88 3.33
C TYR A 30 7.86 0.49 3.74
N PHE A 31 8.87 0.99 3.03
CA PHE A 31 9.39 2.34 3.28
C PHE A 31 8.32 3.43 3.07
N LEU A 32 7.50 3.30 2.01
CA LEU A 32 6.42 4.22 1.66
C LEU A 32 5.32 3.47 0.91
N TYR A 33 4.06 3.73 1.28
CA TYR A 33 2.85 3.06 0.80
C TYR A 33 2.74 1.59 1.20
N TYR A 34 1.51 1.20 1.58
CA TYR A 34 1.09 -0.15 1.96
C TYR A 34 1.45 -0.58 3.38
N GLU A 35 2.21 0.21 4.13
CA GLU A 35 2.45 -0.03 5.57
C GLU A 35 1.14 -0.03 6.37
N GLU A 36 0.21 0.85 6.02
CA GLU A 36 -1.11 0.96 6.65
C GLU A 36 -2.03 -0.20 6.22
N VAL A 37 -1.89 -0.66 4.98
CA VAL A 37 -2.63 -1.82 4.46
C VAL A 37 -2.16 -3.11 5.14
N ASP A 38 -0.84 -3.24 5.37
CA ASP A 38 -0.25 -4.37 6.08
C ASP A 38 -0.78 -4.48 7.52
N ILE A 39 -0.71 -3.39 8.30
CA ILE A 39 -1.17 -3.42 9.68
C ILE A 39 -2.68 -3.64 9.76
N CYS A 40 -3.48 -3.04 8.87
CA CYS A 40 -4.92 -3.28 8.80
C CYS A 40 -5.24 -4.76 8.54
N ASN A 41 -4.48 -5.44 7.69
CA ASN A 41 -4.65 -6.88 7.48
C ASN A 41 -4.24 -7.70 8.69
N ARG A 42 -3.15 -7.35 9.38
CA ARG A 42 -2.75 -8.01 10.64
C ARG A 42 -3.79 -7.83 11.75
N LEU A 43 -4.35 -6.63 11.88
CA LEU A 43 -5.41 -6.32 12.86
C LEU A 43 -6.65 -7.18 12.62
N LYS A 44 -7.17 -7.19 11.39
CA LYS A 44 -8.33 -8.02 11.03
C LYS A 44 -8.08 -9.51 11.25
N LYS A 45 -6.90 -10.03 10.85
CA LYS A 45 -6.51 -11.43 11.10
C LYS A 45 -6.40 -11.77 12.59
N SER A 46 -6.20 -10.78 13.45
CA SER A 46 -6.09 -10.93 14.91
C SER A 46 -7.42 -10.66 15.64
N GLY A 47 -8.53 -10.50 14.91
CA GLY A 47 -9.86 -10.29 15.47
C GLY A 47 -10.21 -8.84 15.84
N PHE A 48 -9.36 -7.86 15.50
CA PHE A 48 -9.69 -6.45 15.68
C PHE A 48 -10.55 -5.93 14.53
N GLU A 49 -11.48 -5.05 14.87
CA GLU A 49 -12.31 -4.32 13.91
C GLU A 49 -11.64 -3.01 13.49
N LEU A 50 -11.97 -2.57 12.27
CA LEU A 50 -11.56 -1.27 11.74
C LEU A 50 -12.79 -0.36 11.71
N GLY A 51 -12.63 0.89 12.12
CA GLY A 51 -13.70 1.89 12.16
C GLY A 51 -13.22 3.27 11.73
N VAL A 52 -14.18 4.16 11.47
CA VAL A 52 -13.90 5.56 11.12
C VAL A 52 -14.67 6.46 12.08
N ALA A 53 -13.97 7.39 12.72
CA ALA A 53 -14.60 8.44 13.51
C ALA A 53 -15.12 9.55 12.56
N SER A 54 -16.31 9.38 12.00
CA SER A 54 -16.88 10.26 10.96
C SER A 54 -17.02 11.74 11.35
N LYS A 55 -17.03 12.05 12.66
CA LYS A 55 -17.04 13.41 13.20
C LYS A 55 -15.64 14.03 13.39
N SER A 56 -14.59 13.24 13.26
CA SER A 56 -13.20 13.70 13.34
C SER A 56 -12.72 14.03 11.93
N ILE A 57 -12.47 15.31 11.66
CA ILE A 57 -12.11 15.81 10.33
C ILE A 57 -10.67 16.29 10.35
N VAL A 58 -9.83 15.71 9.48
CA VAL A 58 -8.43 16.09 9.27
C VAL A 58 -8.23 16.40 7.78
N TYR A 59 -7.71 17.59 7.48
CA TYR A 59 -7.36 17.98 6.11
C TYR A 59 -5.91 17.58 5.82
N HIS A 60 -5.72 16.72 4.82
CA HIS A 60 -4.40 16.25 4.40
C HIS A 60 -4.04 16.82 3.02
N LYS A 61 -2.90 17.52 2.94
CA LYS A 61 -2.37 18.02 1.67
C LYS A 61 -1.54 16.94 0.99
N GLU A 62 -2.21 16.08 0.24
CA GLU A 62 -1.62 14.90 -0.40
C GLU A 62 -0.48 15.24 -1.38
N GLY A 63 0.53 14.38 -1.41
CA GLY A 63 1.55 14.36 -2.46
C GLY A 63 2.74 15.31 -2.29
N ALA A 64 2.76 16.19 -1.28
CA ALA A 64 3.87 17.14 -1.09
C ALA A 64 5.24 16.44 -1.00
N SER A 65 5.35 15.38 -0.19
CA SER A 65 6.60 14.62 -0.02
C SER A 65 6.96 13.73 -1.22
N THR A 66 6.06 13.56 -2.18
CA THR A 66 6.25 12.70 -3.36
C THR A 66 6.25 13.47 -4.67
N ASP A 67 6.46 14.79 -4.60
CA ASP A 67 6.40 15.72 -5.73
C ASP A 67 5.11 15.52 -6.54
N TYR A 68 3.98 15.44 -5.83
CA TYR A 68 2.64 15.24 -6.40
C TYR A 68 2.57 14.04 -7.36
N GLY A 69 3.24 12.95 -6.98
CA GLY A 69 3.27 11.70 -7.75
C GLY A 69 4.37 11.61 -8.81
N LYS A 70 5.30 12.57 -8.85
CA LYS A 70 6.44 12.56 -9.78
C LYS A 70 7.69 11.90 -9.20
N SER A 71 7.74 11.65 -7.89
CA SER A 71 8.88 11.01 -7.24
C SER A 71 9.12 9.58 -7.75
N ASP A 72 10.34 9.32 -8.24
CA ASP A 72 10.78 7.98 -8.65
C ASP A 72 10.75 6.97 -7.49
N VAL A 73 11.06 7.41 -6.27
CA VAL A 73 11.04 6.56 -5.07
C VAL A 73 9.62 6.18 -4.73
N ALA A 74 8.70 7.15 -4.73
CA ALA A 74 7.28 6.91 -4.45
C ALA A 74 6.67 5.94 -5.46
N ASP A 75 6.97 6.16 -6.75
CA ASP A 75 6.54 5.30 -7.83
C ASP A 75 7.10 3.86 -7.70
N TYR A 76 8.41 3.72 -7.46
CA TYR A 76 9.07 2.43 -7.21
C TYR A 76 8.45 1.68 -6.03
N CYS A 77 8.30 2.35 -4.89
CA CYS A 77 7.69 1.77 -3.69
C CYS A 77 6.25 1.34 -3.94
N SER A 78 5.44 2.16 -4.62
CA SER A 78 4.04 1.83 -4.91
C SER A 78 3.88 0.54 -5.73
N VAL A 79 4.76 0.32 -6.72
CA VAL A 79 4.72 -0.87 -7.58
C VAL A 79 5.30 -2.09 -6.87
N ARG A 80 6.46 -1.96 -6.22
CA ARG A 80 7.08 -3.03 -5.42
C ARG A 80 6.13 -3.53 -4.34
N ASN A 81 5.57 -2.60 -3.56
CA ASN A 81 4.83 -2.93 -2.35
C ASN A 81 3.47 -3.57 -2.66
N ARG A 82 2.89 -3.28 -3.84
CA ARG A 82 1.71 -4.00 -4.36
C ARG A 82 1.97 -5.51 -4.51
N ILE A 83 3.16 -5.89 -4.92
CA ILE A 83 3.53 -7.31 -5.07
C ILE A 83 3.78 -7.92 -3.69
N LEU A 84 4.50 -7.21 -2.82
CA LEU A 84 4.79 -7.68 -1.46
C LEU A 84 3.51 -7.93 -0.65
N ILE A 85 2.55 -6.99 -0.67
CA ILE A 85 1.28 -7.16 0.03
C ILE A 85 0.46 -8.32 -0.54
N ALA A 86 0.48 -8.49 -1.88
CA ALA A 86 -0.19 -9.62 -2.53
C ALA A 86 0.44 -10.95 -2.12
N LYS A 87 1.77 -11.07 -2.12
CA LYS A 87 2.45 -12.29 -1.64
C LYS A 87 2.13 -12.59 -0.17
N LYS A 88 2.09 -11.56 0.68
CA LYS A 88 1.93 -11.71 2.14
C LYS A 88 0.49 -12.07 2.55
N PHE A 89 -0.51 -11.49 1.90
CA PHE A 89 -1.93 -11.64 2.33
C PHE A 89 -2.86 -12.25 1.29
N TYR A 90 -2.50 -12.21 0.00
CA TYR A 90 -3.37 -12.56 -1.12
C TYR A 90 -2.65 -13.44 -2.17
N PRO A 91 -2.02 -14.57 -1.78
CA PRO A 91 -1.15 -15.35 -2.67
C PRO A 91 -1.88 -15.88 -3.91
N SER A 92 -3.19 -16.15 -3.81
CA SER A 92 -4.02 -16.57 -4.95
C SER A 92 -4.14 -15.51 -6.06
N TYR A 93 -3.92 -14.24 -5.73
CA TYR A 93 -4.02 -13.12 -6.68
C TYR A 93 -2.66 -12.67 -7.22
N ILE A 94 -1.56 -13.33 -6.84
CA ILE A 94 -0.21 -12.92 -7.22
C ILE A 94 -0.02 -12.89 -8.74
N LEU A 95 -0.59 -13.87 -9.45
CA LEU A 95 -0.51 -13.95 -10.91
C LEU A 95 -1.22 -12.75 -11.55
N THR A 96 -2.44 -12.44 -11.09
CA THR A 96 -3.20 -11.27 -11.55
C THR A 96 -2.45 -9.97 -11.30
N VAL A 97 -1.82 -9.83 -10.13
CA VAL A 97 -1.01 -8.65 -9.81
C VAL A 97 0.21 -8.55 -10.74
N LYS A 98 0.94 -9.64 -10.98
CA LYS A 98 2.07 -9.66 -11.92
C LYS A 98 1.63 -9.34 -13.36
N LEU A 99 0.51 -9.88 -13.82
CA LEU A 99 -0.05 -9.54 -15.13
C LEU A 99 -0.42 -8.06 -15.22
N SER A 100 -0.96 -7.47 -14.15
CA SER A 100 -1.26 -6.03 -14.13
C SER A 100 -0.02 -5.14 -14.32
N LEU A 101 1.18 -5.62 -13.94
CA LEU A 101 2.44 -4.89 -14.15
C LEU A 101 2.75 -4.71 -15.63
N LEU A 102 2.33 -5.63 -16.50
CA LEU A 102 2.49 -5.47 -17.95
C LEU A 102 1.75 -4.22 -18.44
N GLY A 103 0.53 -4.00 -17.94
CA GLY A 103 -0.25 -2.79 -18.24
C GLY A 103 0.40 -1.52 -17.67
N VAL A 104 0.99 -1.60 -16.47
CA VAL A 104 1.75 -0.49 -15.86
C VAL A 104 2.98 -0.14 -16.72
N ILE A 105 3.77 -1.13 -17.12
CA ILE A 105 4.94 -0.96 -18.00
C ILE A 105 4.52 -0.37 -19.34
N PHE A 106 3.47 -0.90 -19.97
CA PHE A 106 2.94 -0.38 -21.23
C PHE A 106 2.55 1.10 -21.11
N ASN A 107 1.85 1.48 -20.04
CA ASN A 107 1.51 2.88 -19.78
C ASN A 107 2.74 3.78 -19.59
N ARG A 108 3.80 3.30 -18.93
CA ARG A 108 5.08 4.04 -18.81
C ARG A 108 5.78 4.20 -20.16
N LEU A 109 5.79 3.16 -20.99
CA LEU A 109 6.34 3.22 -22.35
C LEU A 109 5.58 4.23 -23.22
N LYS A 110 4.24 4.25 -23.17
CA LYS A 110 3.39 5.23 -23.86
C LYS A 110 3.72 6.67 -23.45
N ARG A 111 4.07 6.87 -22.17
CA ARG A 111 4.51 8.17 -21.61
C ARG A 111 5.99 8.48 -21.85
N ARG A 112 6.72 7.62 -22.57
CA ARG A 112 8.17 7.74 -22.83
C ARG A 112 9.03 7.68 -21.56
N GLU A 113 8.51 7.09 -20.49
CA GLU A 113 9.19 6.91 -19.20
C GLU A 113 10.01 5.60 -19.19
N PHE A 114 10.93 5.43 -20.15
CA PHE A 114 11.64 4.16 -20.39
C PHE A 114 12.43 3.66 -19.18
N LYS A 115 13.10 4.56 -18.45
CA LYS A 115 13.88 4.22 -17.25
C LYS A 115 13.01 3.55 -16.17
N ARG A 116 11.80 4.06 -15.96
CA ARG A 116 10.84 3.48 -15.00
C ARG A 116 10.30 2.14 -15.47
N ALA A 117 9.94 2.05 -16.75
CA ALA A 117 9.49 0.81 -17.37
C ALA A 117 10.52 -0.33 -17.20
N LEU A 118 11.80 -0.05 -17.48
CA LEU A 118 12.88 -1.02 -17.32
C LEU A 118 13.10 -1.43 -15.84
N ASN A 119 12.98 -0.48 -14.91
CA ASN A 119 13.12 -0.78 -13.48
C ASN A 119 12.07 -1.78 -12.98
N TYR A 120 10.85 -1.73 -13.51
CA TYR A 120 9.78 -2.64 -13.07
C TYR A 120 9.98 -4.09 -13.51
N ILE A 121 10.82 -4.35 -14.51
CA ILE A 121 11.13 -5.72 -14.96
C ILE A 121 11.72 -6.54 -13.81
N LYS A 122 12.49 -5.89 -12.92
CA LYS A 122 13.09 -6.51 -11.73
C LYS A 122 12.04 -7.10 -10.78
N PHE A 123 10.81 -6.60 -10.83
CA PHE A 123 9.74 -7.02 -9.93
C PHE A 123 9.04 -8.32 -10.33
N PHE A 124 9.26 -8.84 -11.54
CA PHE A 124 8.70 -10.16 -11.90
C PHE A 124 9.33 -11.31 -11.11
N ASN A 125 10.55 -11.10 -10.61
CA ASN A 125 11.28 -12.06 -9.78
C ASN A 125 10.94 -11.95 -8.28
N LEU A 126 10.21 -10.90 -7.87
CA LEU A 126 9.61 -10.81 -6.54
C LEU A 126 8.43 -11.76 -6.44
#